data_AF-A0A7N4PTH3-F1
#
_entry.id   AF-A0A7N4PTH3-F1
#
_cell.length_a   1.000
_cell.length_b   1.000
_cell.length_c   1.000
_cell.angle_alpha   90.00
_cell.angle_beta   90.00
_cell.angle_gamma   90.00
#
_symmetry.space_group_name_H-M   'P 1'
#
loop_
_entity.id
_entity.type
_entity.pdbx_description
1 polymer ?
#
loop_
_entity_poly.entity_id
_entity_poly.type
_entity_poly.pdbx_seq_one_letter_code
_entity_poly.pdbx_strand_id
1 'polypeptide(L)'
;LEYSIATTWDSLPVTNRPVTFFFKPGDQGLLMEVSAPFFDDPPAPPGSPGQPFNGLWEYEVVEAFFLNSITKNYLEVELCP
;
A
#
# COMPACT_ATOMS: atom_id res chain seq x y z
N LEU A 1 -1.61 8.04 -12.91
CA LEU A 1 -0.86 6.80 -13.19
C LEU A 1 -1.52 5.70 -12.38
N GLU A 2 -1.98 4.64 -13.02
CA GLU A 2 -2.81 3.60 -12.41
C GLU A 2 -2.10 2.26 -12.48
N TYR A 3 -2.18 1.50 -11.38
CA TYR A 3 -1.63 0.15 -11.26
C TYR A 3 -2.64 -0.77 -10.59
N SER A 4 -2.56 -2.06 -10.92
CA SER A 4 -3.35 -3.11 -10.26
C SER A 4 -2.46 -4.31 -9.96
N ILE A 5 -2.58 -4.89 -8.76
CA ILE A 5 -1.96 -6.17 -8.42
C ILE A 5 -2.84 -7.27 -9.03
N ALA A 6 -2.43 -7.78 -10.19
CA ALA A 6 -3.17 -8.79 -10.95
C ALA A 6 -2.59 -10.22 -10.81
N THR A 7 -1.39 -10.33 -10.23
CA THR A 7 -0.68 -11.60 -10.09
C THR A 7 -0.11 -11.78 -8.69
N THR A 8 -0.10 -13.01 -8.21
CA THR A 8 0.58 -13.42 -6.98
C THR A 8 2.10 -13.47 -7.18
N TRP A 9 2.84 -13.66 -6.09
CA TRP A 9 4.31 -13.75 -6.09
C TRP A 9 4.85 -14.88 -6.98
N ASP A 10 4.08 -15.95 -7.17
CA ASP A 10 4.37 -17.11 -8.03
C ASP A 10 3.75 -16.99 -9.43
N SER A 11 3.38 -15.78 -9.85
CA SER A 11 2.87 -15.45 -11.19
C SER A 11 1.51 -16.08 -11.54
N LEU A 12 0.73 -16.51 -10.55
CA LEU A 12 -0.65 -16.94 -10.76
C LEU A 12 -1.58 -15.71 -10.80
N PRO A 13 -2.70 -15.76 -11.55
CA PRO A 13 -3.69 -14.68 -11.51
C PRO A 13 -4.32 -14.54 -10.12
N VAL A 14 -4.49 -13.29 -9.67
CA VAL A 14 -5.33 -12.98 -8.51
C VAL A 14 -6.79 -13.32 -8.82
N THR A 15 -7.44 -14.06 -7.93
CA THR A 15 -8.83 -14.53 -8.12
C THR A 15 -9.88 -13.67 -7.41
N ASN A 16 -9.45 -12.81 -6.49
CA ASN A 16 -10.30 -11.83 -5.81
C ASN A 16 -10.34 -10.49 -6.57
N ARG A 17 -11.04 -9.50 -6.03
CA ARG A 17 -11.00 -8.14 -6.57
C ARG A 17 -9.56 -7.59 -6.41
N PRO A 18 -8.90 -7.15 -7.50
CA PRO A 18 -7.51 -6.70 -7.41
C PRO A 18 -7.38 -5.44 -6.57
N VAL A 19 -6.24 -5.31 -5.90
CA VAL A 19 -5.81 -4.05 -5.27
C VAL A 19 -5.39 -3.07 -6.36
N THR A 20 -5.91 -1.85 -6.32
CA THR A 20 -5.62 -0.80 -7.29
C THR A 20 -5.00 0.44 -6.64
N PHE A 21 -4.02 1.02 -7.32
CA PHE A 21 -3.35 2.25 -6.93
C PHE A 21 -3.57 3.33 -7.99
N PHE A 22 -3.94 4.52 -7.55
CA PHE A 22 -3.99 5.71 -8.39
C PHE A 22 -3.03 6.77 -7.85
N PHE A 23 -2.06 7.13 -8.68
CA PHE A 23 -1.07 8.14 -8.41
C PHE A 23 -1.36 9.40 -9.23
N LYS A 24 -1.47 10.56 -8.57
CA LYS A 24 -1.63 11.86 -9.21
C LYS A 24 -0.89 12.97 -8.46
N PRO A 25 -0.52 14.08 -9.13
CA PRO A 25 0.01 15.25 -8.42
C PRO A 25 -0.98 15.72 -7.34
N GLY A 26 -0.47 16.04 -6.16
CA GLY A 26 -1.19 16.71 -5.09
C GLY A 26 -0.53 18.04 -4.74
N ASP A 27 -1.17 18.84 -3.88
CA ASP A 27 -0.78 20.24 -3.61
C ASP A 27 0.69 20.42 -3.20
N GLN A 28 1.27 19.46 -2.46
CA GLN A 28 2.66 19.49 -1.98
C GLN A 28 3.38 18.14 -2.18
N GLY A 29 2.94 17.31 -3.14
CA GLY A 29 3.53 15.99 -3.31
C GLY A 29 2.76 15.06 -4.25
N LEU A 30 2.80 13.78 -3.93
CA LEU A 30 2.11 12.72 -4.65
C LEU A 30 0.88 12.29 -3.84
N LEU A 31 -0.28 12.30 -4.47
CA LEU A 31 -1.47 11.66 -3.92
C LEU A 31 -1.51 10.21 -4.40
N MET A 32 -1.51 9.28 -3.44
CA MET A 32 -1.65 7.84 -3.64
C MET A 32 -3.02 7.42 -3.10
N GLU A 33 -3.92 7.04 -4.00
CA GLU A 33 -5.24 6.50 -3.64
C GLU A 33 -5.20 4.98 -3.80
N VAL A 34 -5.58 4.26 -2.75
CA VAL A 34 -5.60 2.79 -2.71
C VAL A 34 -7.05 2.31 -2.59
N SER A 35 -7.40 1.32 -3.41
CA SER A 35 -8.66 0.58 -3.28
C SER A 35 -8.32 -0.90 -3.22
N ALA A 36 -8.64 -1.53 -2.09
CA ALA A 36 -8.38 -2.93 -1.79
C ALA A 36 -9.63 -3.58 -1.16
N PRO A 37 -9.84 -4.90 -1.34
CA PRO A 37 -10.76 -5.64 -0.48
C PRO A 37 -10.19 -5.70 0.95
N PHE A 38 -11.06 -5.90 1.94
CA PHE A 38 -10.66 -6.34 3.28
C PHE A 38 -10.55 -7.87 3.28
N PHE A 39 -9.47 -8.42 3.84
CA PHE A 39 -9.28 -9.86 3.98
C PHE A 39 -9.58 -10.28 5.43
N ASP A 40 -10.72 -10.94 5.63
CA ASP A 40 -11.17 -11.46 6.93
C ASP A 40 -11.39 -10.42 8.06
N ASP A 41 -11.20 -9.13 7.78
CA ASP A 41 -11.47 -7.98 8.66
C ASP A 41 -10.88 -8.13 10.08
N PRO A 42 -9.55 -8.31 10.21
CA PRO A 42 -8.91 -8.47 11.51
C PRO A 42 -9.01 -7.17 12.34
N PRO A 43 -8.93 -7.26 13.68
CA PRO A 43 -8.89 -6.07 14.53
C PRO A 43 -7.75 -5.12 14.14
N ALA A 44 -8.04 -3.83 14.14
CA ALA A 44 -7.05 -2.80 13.85
C ALA A 44 -5.85 -2.87 14.82
N PRO A 45 -4.63 -2.51 14.38
CA PRO A 45 -3.47 -2.42 15.25
C PRO A 45 -3.73 -1.48 16.44
N PRO A 46 -3.09 -1.68 17.61
CA PRO A 46 -3.29 -0.85 18.82
C PRO A 46 -2.71 0.58 18.72
N GLY A 47 -2.65 1.16 17.52
CA GLY A 47 -2.15 2.51 17.23
C GLY A 47 -3.25 3.57 17.13
N SER A 48 -2.86 4.84 17.22
CA SER A 48 -3.77 5.95 16.91
C SER A 48 -3.91 6.11 15.39
N PRO A 49 -5.13 6.34 14.87
CA PRO A 49 -5.33 6.59 13.45
C PRO A 49 -4.45 7.72 12.92
N GLY A 50 -3.85 7.52 11.73
CA GLY A 50 -3.01 8.51 11.07
C GLY A 50 -1.63 8.73 11.70
N GLN A 51 -1.25 7.95 12.71
CA GLN A 51 0.11 7.95 13.27
C GLN A 51 0.93 6.78 12.70
N PRO A 52 2.25 6.92 12.59
CA PRO A 52 3.12 5.79 12.26
C PRO A 52 2.96 4.66 13.29
N PHE A 53 2.97 3.42 12.82
CA PHE A 53 2.89 2.23 13.66
C PHE A 53 4.02 1.27 13.28
N ASN A 54 4.91 0.98 14.22
CA ASN A 54 6.02 0.05 13.98
C ASN A 54 5.51 -1.40 14.03
N GLY A 55 5.86 -2.22 13.03
CA GLY A 55 5.33 -3.59 12.91
C GLY A 55 3.99 -3.68 12.18
N LEU A 56 3.64 -2.69 11.35
CA LEU A 56 2.37 -2.70 10.62
C LEU A 56 2.29 -3.85 9.61
N TRP A 57 3.42 -4.28 9.04
CA TRP A 57 3.57 -5.48 8.20
C TRP A 57 3.12 -6.81 8.83
N GLU A 58 2.91 -6.88 10.14
CA GLU A 58 2.32 -8.06 10.81
C GLU A 58 0.80 -8.17 10.59
N TYR A 59 0.18 -7.13 9.98
CA TYR A 59 -1.24 -7.04 9.68
C TYR A 59 -1.49 -7.08 8.16
N GLU A 60 -2.77 -7.07 7.77
CA GLU A 60 -3.13 -6.80 6.38
C GLU A 60 -2.63 -5.42 5.97
N VAL A 61 -1.76 -5.38 4.96
CA VAL A 61 -1.16 -4.14 4.46
C VAL A 61 -1.13 -4.10 2.94
N VAL A 62 -1.14 -2.86 2.43
CA VAL A 62 -0.74 -2.53 1.07
C VAL A 62 0.49 -1.63 1.14
N GLU A 63 1.52 -1.97 0.36
CA GLU A 63 2.82 -1.31 0.44
C GLU A 63 3.20 -0.65 -0.89
N ALA A 64 3.89 0.49 -0.80
CA ALA A 64 4.51 1.17 -1.94
C ALA A 64 5.92 1.66 -1.61
N PHE A 65 6.87 1.34 -2.50
CA PHE A 65 8.27 1.74 -2.37
C PHE A 65 8.62 2.81 -3.42
N PHE A 66 9.14 3.94 -2.96
CA PHE A 66 9.56 5.06 -3.80
C PHE A 66 11.08 5.23 -3.73
N LEU A 67 11.78 4.85 -4.78
CA LEU A 67 13.23 5.01 -4.89
C LEU A 67 13.61 6.41 -5.38
N ASN A 68 14.43 7.12 -4.61
CA ASN A 68 15.07 8.34 -5.09
C ASN A 68 16.19 7.97 -6.08
N SER A 69 16.02 8.38 -7.34
CA SER A 69 16.96 8.03 -8.42
C SER A 69 18.37 8.63 -8.23
N ILE A 70 18.51 9.71 -7.47
CA ILE A 70 19.76 10.43 -7.24
C ILE A 70 20.48 9.88 -6.00
N THR A 71 19.81 9.89 -4.84
CA THR A 71 20.46 9.53 -3.55
C THR A 71 20.47 8.03 -3.29
N LYS A 72 19.65 7.26 -4.01
CA LYS A 72 19.41 5.81 -3.79
C LYS A 72 18.73 5.47 -2.46
N ASN A 73 18.33 6.48 -1.69
CA ASN A 73 17.42 6.27 -0.57
C ASN A 73 16.03 5.91 -1.09
N TYR A 74 15.26 5.15 -0.32
CA TYR A 74 13.86 4.88 -0.63
C TYR A 74 12.96 5.33 0.53
N LEU A 75 11.71 5.61 0.19
CA LEU A 75 10.60 5.74 1.13
C LEU A 75 9.70 4.52 0.95
N GLU A 76 9.37 3.88 2.06
CA GLU A 76 8.36 2.84 2.14
C GLU A 76 7.10 3.43 2.78
N VAL A 77 5.95 3.12 2.21
CA VAL A 77 4.64 3.51 2.73
C VAL A 77 3.79 2.27 2.87
N GLU A 78 3.48 1.91 4.11
CA GLU A 78 2.59 0.80 4.47
C GLU A 78 1.23 1.38 4.89
N LEU A 79 0.13 0.85 4.34
CA LEU A 79 -1.23 1.21 4.71
C LEU A 79 -1.98 -0.03 5.18
N CYS A 80 -2.53 0.04 6.39
CA CYS A 80 -3.46 -0.94 6.95
C CYS A 80 -4.90 -0.38 6.84
N PRO A 81 -5.94 -1.25 6.73
CA PRO A 81 -7.32 -0.80 6.58
C PRO A 81 -7.89 0.05 7.73
#